data_AF-A0A9C9ESI3-F1
#
_entry.id   AF-A0A9C9ESI3-F1
#
_cell.length_a   1.000
_cell.length_b   1.000
_cell.length_c   1.000
_cell.angle_alpha   90.00
_cell.angle_beta   90.00
_cell.angle_gamma   90.00
#
_symmetry.space_group_name_H-M   'P 1'
#
loop_
_entity.id
_entity.type
_entity.pdbx_description
1 polymer ?
#
loop_
_entity_poly.entity_id
_entity_poly.type
_entity_poly.pdbx_seq_one_letter_code
_entity_poly.pdbx_strand_id
1 'polypeptide(L)'
;IKRVIEAAKTFNLPEENVVVDILAQEFIIDGQSGVRNPLGMGGKRLEVVIYIVTCKRSFAVNIKRAVEKEGYSYARLVPIPVALSDLLIKPGEKDMGSVLIDIGGFETTAVIYIDNKIANMFTVPLGAEHLTRDLSIGLRIAPEEAEELKLSYGCVHKSVLEEKEIEVMGVGGRSERKVSTERVFDILEARMEEIYRMILVNMNKNGFGGYLAGGVVLTGGGANINGAVELAEDVFNLNTKIGTLEGIEWISGFDDDPSYHASIAIASYVMRHRMESDSILEMGRYRGFFRGVGEWFKGLFSLGD
;
A
#
# COMPACT_ATOMS: atom_id res chain seq x y z
N ILE A 1 -8.08 28.03 8.00
CA ILE A 1 -7.63 26.68 7.60
C ILE A 1 -6.31 26.73 6.81
N LYS A 2 -6.26 27.19 5.56
CA LYS A 2 -4.99 27.22 4.79
C LYS A 2 -3.81 27.89 5.51
N ARG A 3 -4.05 29.04 6.15
CA ARG A 3 -3.03 29.74 6.96
C ARG A 3 -2.44 28.90 8.09
N VAL A 4 -3.27 28.09 8.78
CA VAL A 4 -2.77 27.27 9.88
C VAL A 4 -1.98 26.07 9.35
N ILE A 5 -2.39 25.50 8.22
CA ILE A 5 -1.64 24.44 7.53
C ILE A 5 -0.30 24.99 7.04
N GLU A 6 -0.29 26.14 6.35
CA GLU A 6 0.93 26.84 5.89
C GLU A 6 1.88 27.15 7.04
N ALA A 7 1.38 27.68 8.16
CA ALA A 7 2.20 27.93 9.34
C ALA A 7 2.81 26.64 9.89
N ALA A 8 2.05 25.54 9.92
CA ALA A 8 2.53 24.23 10.33
C ALA A 8 3.58 23.63 9.36
N LYS A 9 3.71 24.16 8.13
CA LYS A 9 4.79 23.78 7.20
C LYS A 9 6.15 24.38 7.56
N THR A 10 6.22 25.22 8.59
CA THR A 10 7.46 25.88 9.01
C THR A 10 8.22 24.98 9.97
N PHE A 11 8.98 24.02 9.43
CA PHE A 11 9.79 23.09 10.22
C PHE A 11 11.15 22.85 9.57
N ASN A 12 12.17 22.61 10.39
CA ASN A 12 13.52 22.33 9.91
C ASN A 12 13.58 20.88 9.43
N LEU A 13 13.62 20.70 8.11
CA LEU A 13 13.95 19.43 7.48
C LEU A 13 15.46 19.33 7.28
N PRO A 14 16.05 18.12 7.43
CA PRO A 14 17.37 17.85 6.88
C PRO A 14 17.40 18.22 5.39
N GLU A 15 18.48 18.86 4.93
CA GLU A 15 18.57 19.38 3.55
C GLU A 15 18.37 18.30 2.48
N GLU A 16 18.77 17.08 2.80
CA GLU A 16 18.67 15.92 1.94
C GLU A 16 17.26 15.33 1.85
N ASN A 17 16.29 15.84 2.63
CA ASN A 17 14.90 15.42 2.58
C ASN A 17 14.02 16.46 1.87
N VAL A 18 12.93 15.98 1.28
CA VAL A 18 11.85 16.80 0.70
C VAL A 18 10.51 16.31 1.21
N VAL A 19 9.56 17.23 1.36
CA VAL A 19 8.18 16.89 1.69
C VAL A 19 7.52 16.25 0.47
N VAL A 20 6.91 15.08 0.68
CA VAL A 20 6.07 14.40 -0.31
C VAL A 20 4.61 14.80 -0.11
N ASP A 21 4.14 14.80 1.14
CA ASP A 21 2.79 15.24 1.48
C ASP A 21 2.64 15.72 2.92
N ILE A 22 1.55 16.44 3.19
CA ILE A 22 1.16 16.94 4.51
C ILE A 22 -0.31 16.63 4.73
N LEU A 23 -0.57 15.74 5.68
CA LEU A 23 -1.91 15.24 5.99
C LEU A 23 -2.42 15.93 7.26
N ALA A 24 -3.55 16.63 7.18
CA ALA A 24 -4.21 17.16 8.37
C ALA A 24 -4.94 16.02 9.09
N GLN A 25 -4.51 15.71 10.31
CA GLN A 25 -5.04 14.59 11.11
C GLN A 25 -6.17 15.05 12.02
N GLU A 26 -6.08 16.28 12.53
CA GLU A 26 -7.01 16.85 13.48
C GLU A 26 -6.93 18.37 13.48
N PHE A 27 -8.06 19.02 13.71
CA PHE A 27 -8.15 20.43 14.03
C PHE A 27 -8.56 20.61 15.48
N ILE A 28 -8.09 21.69 16.08
CA ILE A 28 -8.42 22.09 17.45
C ILE A 28 -8.97 23.51 17.40
N ILE A 29 -10.18 23.71 17.92
CA ILE A 29 -10.85 25.01 17.95
C ILE A 29 -10.99 25.44 19.41
N ASP A 30 -10.36 26.55 19.78
CA ASP A 30 -10.41 27.10 21.14
C ASP A 30 -10.09 26.06 22.25
N GLY A 31 -9.13 25.16 21.97
CA GLY A 31 -8.71 24.10 22.88
C GLY A 31 -9.53 22.81 22.81
N GLN A 32 -10.61 22.76 22.03
CA GLN A 32 -11.40 21.55 21.80
C GLN A 32 -10.82 20.73 20.64
N SER A 33 -10.33 19.52 20.94
CA SER A 33 -9.78 18.57 19.97
C SER A 33 -10.88 17.70 19.33
N GLY A 34 -10.50 16.84 18.39
CA GLY A 34 -11.39 15.89 17.70
C GLY A 34 -12.09 16.44 16.46
N VAL A 35 -11.80 17.68 16.03
CA VAL A 35 -12.46 18.29 14.87
C VAL A 35 -11.80 17.79 13.59
N ARG A 36 -12.49 16.99 12.77
CA ARG A 36 -11.99 16.55 11.45
C ARG A 36 -12.12 17.63 10.37
N ASN A 37 -13.26 18.31 10.32
CA ASN A 37 -13.52 19.38 9.37
C ASN A 37 -14.00 20.66 10.10
N PRO A 38 -13.16 21.70 10.20
CA PRO A 38 -13.51 22.93 10.92
C PRO A 38 -14.31 23.91 10.06
N LEU A 39 -14.67 23.56 8.81
CA LEU A 39 -15.41 24.44 7.93
C LEU A 39 -16.80 24.75 8.50
N GLY A 40 -17.12 26.04 8.61
CA GLY A 40 -18.40 26.51 9.16
C GLY A 40 -18.42 26.60 10.69
N MET A 41 -17.35 26.20 11.39
CA MET A 41 -17.24 26.32 12.84
C MET A 41 -16.64 27.69 13.23
N GLY A 42 -17.21 28.35 14.23
CA GLY A 42 -16.71 29.60 14.78
C GLY A 42 -15.71 29.36 15.90
N GLY A 43 -14.64 30.16 15.95
CA GLY A 43 -13.65 30.11 17.04
C GLY A 43 -12.63 31.24 16.95
N LYS A 44 -11.92 31.49 18.05
CA LYS A 44 -10.88 32.54 18.11
C LYS A 44 -9.50 32.01 17.70
N ARG A 45 -9.20 30.76 18.06
CA ARG A 45 -7.96 30.06 17.76
C ARG A 45 -8.26 28.76 17.03
N LEU A 46 -7.53 28.52 15.94
CA LEU A 46 -7.57 27.29 15.18
C LEU A 46 -6.15 26.72 15.13
N GLU A 47 -6.00 25.47 15.51
CA GLU A 47 -4.76 24.71 15.45
C GLU A 47 -4.98 23.48 14.59
N VAL A 48 -3.88 22.88 14.12
CA VAL A 48 -3.93 21.68 13.30
C VAL A 48 -2.80 20.74 13.73
N VAL A 49 -3.13 19.46 13.88
CA VAL A 49 -2.17 18.37 14.00
C VAL A 49 -1.97 17.82 12.60
N ILE A 50 -0.72 17.80 12.14
CA ILE A 50 -0.36 17.31 10.81
C ILE A 50 0.56 16.10 10.89
N TYR A 51 0.44 15.22 9.91
CA TYR A 51 1.38 14.15 9.64
C TYR A 51 2.13 14.49 8.35
N ILE A 52 3.45 14.61 8.43
CA ILE A 52 4.29 15.01 7.29
C ILE A 52 4.98 13.77 6.74
N VAL A 53 4.78 13.50 5.46
CA VAL A 53 5.50 12.44 4.75
C VAL A 53 6.66 13.05 3.98
N THR A 54 7.84 12.48 4.14
CA THR A 54 9.07 12.98 3.51
C THR A 54 9.82 11.85 2.81
N CYS A 55 10.67 12.19 1.85
CA CYS A 55 11.59 11.25 1.24
C CYS A 55 12.95 11.91 0.97
N LYS A 56 13.95 11.10 0.61
CA LYS A 56 15.24 11.63 0.17
C LYS A 56 15.08 12.42 -1.13
N ARG A 57 15.70 13.59 -1.20
CA ARG A 57 15.71 14.46 -2.38
C ARG A 57 16.23 13.73 -3.62
N SER A 58 17.26 12.90 -3.47
CA SER A 58 17.81 12.08 -4.55
C SER A 58 16.78 11.12 -5.14
N PHE A 59 15.98 10.46 -4.29
CA PHE A 59 14.89 9.60 -4.72
C PHE A 59 13.86 10.39 -5.56
N ALA A 60 13.41 11.54 -5.07
CA ALA A 60 12.44 12.38 -5.79
C ALA A 60 12.96 12.85 -7.16
N VAL A 61 14.22 13.27 -7.23
CA VAL A 61 14.86 13.70 -8.47
C VAL A 61 15.01 12.54 -9.47
N ASN A 62 15.38 11.35 -8.99
CA ASN A 62 15.57 10.17 -9.85
C ASN A 62 14.25 9.70 -10.46
N ILE A 63 13.17 9.65 -9.67
CA ILE A 63 11.83 9.29 -10.16
C ILE A 63 11.36 10.29 -11.22
N LYS A 64 11.48 11.59 -10.94
CA LYS A 64 11.12 12.64 -11.90
C LYS A 64 11.86 12.47 -13.23
N ARG A 65 13.19 12.29 -13.17
CA ARG A 65 14.02 12.11 -14.35
C ARG A 65 13.67 10.85 -15.14
N ALA A 66 13.37 9.75 -14.45
CA ALA A 66 12.98 8.50 -15.10
C ALA A 66 11.69 8.67 -15.92
N VAL A 67 10.68 9.36 -15.36
CA VAL A 67 9.42 9.65 -16.06
C VAL A 67 9.63 10.60 -17.25
N GLU A 68 10.38 11.69 -17.04
CA GLU A 68 10.64 12.68 -18.09
C GLU A 68 11.50 12.13 -19.24
N LYS A 69 12.40 11.16 -18.96
CA LYS A 69 13.23 10.51 -19.97
C LYS A 69 12.40 9.73 -21.00
N GLU A 70 11.29 9.15 -20.58
CA GLU A 70 10.36 8.41 -21.45
C GLU A 70 9.34 9.35 -22.15
N GLY A 71 9.52 10.67 -22.03
CA GLY A 71 8.67 11.67 -22.70
C GLY A 71 7.37 12.01 -21.96
N TYR A 72 7.17 11.50 -20.75
CA TYR A 72 5.99 11.80 -19.93
C TYR A 72 6.21 13.00 -19.01
N SER A 73 5.13 13.72 -18.72
CA SER A 73 5.17 14.80 -17.72
C SER A 73 5.06 14.23 -16.31
N TYR A 74 6.05 14.56 -15.46
CA TYR A 74 5.98 14.23 -14.05
C TYR A 74 4.95 15.13 -13.33
N ALA A 75 3.92 14.51 -12.73
CA ALA A 75 2.88 15.21 -11.99
C ALA A 75 3.30 15.49 -10.53
N ARG A 76 3.45 14.44 -9.72
CA ARG A 76 3.88 14.51 -8.31
C ARG A 76 4.27 13.14 -7.78
N LEU A 77 4.94 13.13 -6.62
CA LEU A 77 5.07 11.94 -5.77
C LEU A 77 3.80 11.76 -4.94
N VAL A 78 3.47 10.51 -4.66
CA VAL A 78 2.34 10.10 -3.83
C VAL A 78 2.83 9.11 -2.78
N PRO A 79 2.48 9.31 -1.50
CA PRO A 79 2.76 8.30 -0.47
C PRO A 79 1.79 7.13 -0.62
N ILE A 80 2.26 6.05 -1.26
CA ILE A 80 1.45 4.87 -1.59
C ILE A 80 0.67 4.30 -0.39
N PRO A 81 1.23 4.14 0.82
CA PRO A 81 0.49 3.60 1.96
C PRO A 81 -0.73 4.44 2.35
N VAL A 82 -0.60 5.77 2.24
CA VAL A 82 -1.70 6.71 2.50
C VAL A 82 -2.77 6.54 1.42
N ALA A 83 -2.37 6.58 0.16
CA ALA A 83 -3.27 6.45 -0.98
C ALA A 83 -4.06 5.13 -0.94
N LEU A 84 -3.39 4.01 -0.64
CA LEU A 84 -4.01 2.70 -0.48
C LEU A 84 -5.00 2.69 0.68
N SER A 85 -4.58 3.18 1.86
CA SER A 85 -5.44 3.16 3.04
C SER A 85 -6.68 4.03 2.89
N ASP A 86 -6.65 5.06 2.03
CA ASP A 86 -7.81 5.90 1.70
C ASP A 86 -8.82 5.21 0.79
N LEU A 87 -8.43 4.13 0.10
CA LEU A 87 -9.33 3.34 -0.73
C LEU A 87 -9.77 2.04 -0.04
N LEU A 88 -8.86 1.38 0.68
CA LEU A 88 -9.06 0.00 1.14
C LEU A 88 -9.55 -0.11 2.59
N ILE A 89 -9.41 0.96 3.40
CA ILE A 89 -9.83 0.94 4.80
C ILE A 89 -10.97 1.92 5.01
N LYS A 90 -12.09 1.40 5.52
CA LYS A 90 -13.29 2.20 5.81
C LYS A 90 -13.03 3.12 7.01
N PRO A 91 -13.65 4.32 7.06
CA PRO A 91 -13.46 5.24 8.20
C PRO A 91 -13.77 4.64 9.57
N GLY A 92 -14.74 3.72 9.67
CA GLY A 92 -15.04 3.01 10.91
C GLY A 92 -13.92 2.07 11.35
N GLU A 93 -13.25 1.40 10.41
CA GLU A 93 -12.10 0.53 10.69
C GLU A 93 -10.90 1.35 11.14
N LYS A 94 -10.64 2.50 10.49
CA LYS A 94 -9.61 3.46 10.93
C LYS A 94 -9.89 4.03 12.33
N ASP A 95 -11.17 4.11 12.73
CA ASP A 95 -11.59 4.63 14.04
C ASP A 95 -11.30 3.63 15.16
N MET A 96 -11.74 2.37 14.95
CA MET A 96 -11.49 1.25 15.88
C MET A 96 -10.02 0.82 15.94
N GLY A 97 -9.22 1.39 15.05
CA GLY A 97 -7.82 1.16 14.82
C GLY A 97 -7.56 -0.06 13.96
N SER A 98 -6.76 0.12 12.92
CA SER A 98 -6.55 -0.89 11.88
C SER A 98 -5.15 -0.77 11.28
N VAL A 99 -4.74 -1.83 10.58
CA VAL A 99 -3.45 -1.87 9.88
C VAL A 99 -3.68 -2.21 8.42
N LEU A 100 -3.17 -1.39 7.51
CA LEU A 100 -2.97 -1.81 6.13
C LEU A 100 -1.57 -2.41 6.01
N ILE A 101 -1.44 -3.57 5.36
CA ILE A 101 -0.16 -4.19 5.01
C ILE A 101 -0.12 -4.40 3.49
N ASP A 102 0.78 -3.68 2.82
CA ASP A 102 1.04 -3.79 1.38
C ASP A 102 2.27 -4.66 1.14
N ILE A 103 2.07 -5.86 0.62
CA ILE A 103 3.12 -6.87 0.39
C ILE A 103 3.55 -6.77 -1.09
N GLY A 104 4.57 -5.95 -1.33
CA GLY A 104 5.19 -5.78 -2.64
C GLY A 104 6.20 -6.88 -2.96
N GLY A 105 6.91 -6.74 -4.09
CA GLY A 105 7.96 -7.69 -4.50
C GLY A 105 9.19 -7.64 -3.58
N PHE A 106 9.75 -6.45 -3.38
CA PHE A 106 11.00 -6.27 -2.62
C PHE A 106 10.80 -5.90 -1.16
N GLU A 107 9.69 -5.24 -0.85
CA GLU A 107 9.42 -4.68 0.47
C GLU A 107 7.95 -4.81 0.83
N THR A 108 7.68 -4.79 2.12
CA THR A 108 6.33 -4.82 2.68
C THR A 108 6.15 -3.57 3.51
N THR A 109 5.13 -2.77 3.22
CA THR A 109 4.89 -1.51 3.93
C THR A 109 3.60 -1.60 4.74
N ALA A 110 3.63 -1.06 5.95
CA ALA A 110 2.47 -1.01 6.83
C ALA A 110 2.11 0.43 7.22
N VAL A 111 0.82 0.73 7.31
CA VAL A 111 0.30 1.95 7.92
C VAL A 111 -0.75 1.61 8.97
N ILE A 112 -0.60 2.19 10.16
CA ILE A 112 -1.45 1.94 11.31
C ILE A 112 -2.31 3.16 11.56
N TYR A 113 -3.61 2.94 11.70
CA TYR A 113 -4.59 3.95 12.07
C TYR A 113 -5.10 3.71 13.50
N ILE A 114 -5.32 4.78 14.26
CA ILE A 114 -6.02 4.82 15.55
C ILE A 114 -6.82 6.12 15.59
N ASP A 115 -8.10 6.08 15.96
CA ASP A 115 -8.98 7.27 16.01
C ASP A 115 -8.99 8.07 14.69
N ASN A 116 -8.95 7.36 13.54
CA ASN A 116 -8.82 7.94 12.19
C ASN A 116 -7.54 8.75 11.92
N LYS A 117 -6.54 8.64 12.78
CA LYS A 117 -5.23 9.27 12.65
C LYS A 117 -4.20 8.23 12.27
N ILE A 118 -3.17 8.62 11.51
CA ILE A 118 -2.03 7.76 11.24
C ILE A 118 -1.19 7.73 12.50
N ALA A 119 -1.18 6.59 13.19
CA ALA A 119 -0.39 6.38 14.38
C ALA A 119 1.07 6.05 14.02
N ASN A 120 1.29 5.28 12.95
CA ASN A 120 2.62 4.92 12.48
C ASN A 120 2.59 4.48 11.01
N MET A 121 3.74 4.61 10.33
CA MET A 121 3.96 4.13 8.98
C MET A 121 5.41 3.67 8.83
N PHE A 122 5.62 2.44 8.38
CA PHE A 122 6.96 1.86 8.29
C PHE A 122 7.04 0.76 7.23
N THR A 123 8.26 0.43 6.84
CA THR A 123 8.55 -0.58 5.81
C THR A 123 9.47 -1.65 6.38
N VAL A 124 9.21 -2.90 6.00
CA VAL A 124 10.05 -4.06 6.21
C VAL A 124 10.76 -4.38 4.88
N PRO A 125 12.08 -4.58 4.85
CA PRO A 125 12.85 -4.80 3.63
C PRO A 125 12.76 -6.26 3.14
N LEU A 126 11.55 -6.82 3.14
CA LEU A 126 11.23 -8.16 2.67
C LEU A 126 9.87 -8.11 1.97
N GLY A 127 9.70 -8.91 0.91
CA GLY A 127 8.50 -8.96 0.08
C GLY A 127 8.41 -10.27 -0.71
N ALA A 128 7.46 -10.34 -1.64
CA ALA A 128 7.10 -11.54 -2.39
C ALA A 128 8.25 -12.17 -3.22
N GLU A 129 9.25 -11.41 -3.64
CA GLU A 129 10.43 -11.94 -4.34
C GLU A 129 11.37 -12.71 -3.41
N HIS A 130 11.34 -12.43 -2.11
CA HIS A 130 12.12 -13.18 -1.14
C HIS A 130 11.58 -14.60 -0.97
N LEU A 131 10.26 -14.79 -1.12
CA LEU A 131 9.63 -16.11 -1.16
C LEU A 131 10.14 -16.92 -2.37
N THR A 132 10.19 -16.28 -3.54
CA THR A 132 10.73 -16.87 -4.78
C THR A 132 12.20 -17.26 -4.62
N ARG A 133 13.00 -16.38 -4.04
CA ARG A 133 14.42 -16.62 -3.79
C ARG A 133 14.64 -17.80 -2.85
N ASP A 134 13.84 -17.90 -1.80
CA ASP A 134 13.93 -18.99 -0.83
C ASP A 134 13.55 -20.33 -1.47
N LEU A 135 12.53 -20.36 -2.34
CA LEU A 135 12.21 -21.55 -3.13
C LEU A 135 13.36 -21.93 -4.07
N SER A 136 13.92 -20.98 -4.81
CA SER A 136 15.04 -21.22 -5.72
C SER A 136 16.23 -21.85 -4.98
N ILE A 137 16.57 -21.32 -3.79
CA ILE A 137 17.67 -21.85 -2.97
C ILE A 137 17.31 -23.20 -2.35
N GLY A 138 16.15 -23.30 -1.71
CA GLY A 138 15.71 -24.48 -0.96
C GLY A 138 15.42 -25.70 -1.83
N LEU A 139 14.99 -25.47 -3.07
CA LEU A 139 14.73 -26.49 -4.09
C LEU A 139 15.82 -26.58 -5.15
N ARG A 140 16.82 -25.69 -5.17
CA ARG A 140 17.89 -25.69 -6.17
C ARG A 140 17.35 -25.68 -7.62
N ILE A 141 16.32 -24.87 -7.85
CA ILE A 141 15.65 -24.63 -9.13
C ILE A 141 15.94 -23.19 -9.61
N ALA A 142 15.74 -22.92 -10.90
CA ALA A 142 15.98 -21.58 -11.44
C ALA A 142 15.01 -20.55 -10.83
N PRO A 143 15.38 -19.26 -10.69
CA PRO A 143 14.48 -18.24 -10.15
C PRO A 143 13.14 -18.14 -10.88
N GLU A 144 13.16 -18.31 -12.20
CA GLU A 144 11.96 -18.27 -13.05
C GLU A 144 11.01 -19.43 -12.74
N GLU A 145 11.56 -20.63 -12.58
CA GLU A 145 10.80 -21.82 -12.20
C GLU A 145 10.30 -21.75 -10.75
N ALA A 146 11.07 -21.14 -9.84
CA ALA A 146 10.62 -20.86 -8.48
C ALA A 146 9.45 -19.88 -8.44
N GLU A 147 9.44 -18.87 -9.31
CA GLU A 147 8.32 -17.93 -9.42
C GLU A 147 7.07 -18.65 -9.95
N GLU A 148 7.22 -19.44 -11.01
CA GLU A 148 6.12 -20.23 -11.56
C GLU A 148 5.53 -21.20 -10.53
N LEU A 149 6.40 -21.88 -9.76
CA LEU A 149 6.00 -22.78 -8.68
C LEU A 149 5.24 -22.02 -7.57
N LYS A 150 5.72 -20.85 -7.17
CA LYS A 150 5.06 -19.99 -6.18
C LYS A 150 3.69 -19.52 -6.66
N LEU A 151 3.58 -19.06 -7.91
CA LEU A 151 2.32 -18.57 -8.48
C LEU A 151 1.30 -19.71 -8.67
N SER A 152 1.76 -20.89 -9.05
CA SER A 152 0.87 -22.02 -9.38
C SER A 152 0.47 -22.86 -8.16
N TYR A 153 1.36 -23.00 -7.18
CA TYR A 153 1.19 -23.92 -6.05
C TYR A 153 1.53 -23.30 -4.70
N GLY A 154 1.79 -21.99 -4.65
CA GLY A 154 2.16 -21.31 -3.41
C GLY A 154 1.03 -21.34 -2.39
N CYS A 155 1.36 -21.82 -1.20
CA CYS A 155 0.47 -21.85 -0.05
C CYS A 155 1.29 -21.53 1.21
N VAL A 156 0.74 -20.72 2.11
CA VAL A 156 1.39 -20.31 3.36
C VAL A 156 0.56 -20.64 4.60
N HIS A 157 -0.55 -21.36 4.47
CA HIS A 157 -1.32 -21.82 5.62
C HIS A 157 -1.88 -23.24 5.44
N LYS A 158 -1.76 -24.08 6.47
CA LYS A 158 -2.10 -25.52 6.39
C LYS A 158 -3.57 -25.81 6.07
N SER A 159 -4.50 -24.95 6.51
CA SER A 159 -5.95 -25.18 6.29
C SER A 159 -6.36 -25.18 4.82
N VAL A 160 -5.56 -24.57 3.95
CA VAL A 160 -5.82 -24.42 2.51
C VAL A 160 -4.75 -25.09 1.64
N LEU A 161 -3.88 -25.89 2.25
CA LEU A 161 -2.86 -26.66 1.55
C LEU A 161 -3.48 -27.86 0.85
N GLU A 162 -3.23 -27.98 -0.45
CA GLU A 162 -3.58 -29.16 -1.24
C GLU A 162 -2.34 -30.04 -1.44
N GLU A 163 -2.33 -31.24 -0.87
CA GLU A 163 -1.21 -32.16 -0.99
C GLU A 163 -1.12 -32.79 -2.39
N LYS A 164 -0.06 -32.45 -3.11
CA LYS A 164 0.30 -32.96 -4.44
C LYS A 164 1.81 -33.13 -4.59
N GLU A 165 2.22 -33.98 -5.54
CA GLU A 165 3.57 -34.03 -6.07
C GLU A 165 3.66 -33.20 -7.36
N ILE A 166 4.72 -32.40 -7.47
CA ILE A 166 4.98 -31.52 -8.61
C ILE A 166 6.34 -31.88 -9.21
N GLU A 167 6.43 -31.96 -10.53
CA GLU A 167 7.70 -32.15 -11.22
C GLU A 167 8.42 -30.82 -11.39
N VAL A 168 9.70 -30.81 -11.00
CA VAL A 168 10.57 -29.64 -11.13
C VAL A 168 11.90 -30.05 -11.76
N MET A 169 12.44 -29.17 -12.60
CA MET A 169 13.73 -29.29 -13.23
C MET A 169 14.83 -28.75 -12.30
N GLY A 170 15.88 -29.55 -12.07
CA GLY A 170 17.01 -29.07 -11.27
C GLY A 170 17.95 -28.17 -12.06
N VAL A 171 18.55 -27.18 -11.40
CA VAL A 171 19.58 -26.31 -12.03
C VAL A 171 20.80 -27.13 -12.42
N GLY A 172 21.41 -26.77 -13.57
CA GLY A 172 22.72 -27.27 -13.98
C GLY A 172 22.70 -28.63 -14.68
N GLY A 173 21.64 -28.94 -15.44
CA GLY A 173 21.51 -30.20 -16.18
C GLY A 173 21.13 -31.41 -15.32
N ARG A 174 20.56 -31.16 -14.14
CA ARG A 174 19.96 -32.22 -13.31
C ARG A 174 18.64 -32.67 -13.92
N SER A 175 18.36 -33.97 -13.81
CA SER A 175 17.08 -34.54 -14.26
C SER A 175 15.91 -33.92 -13.49
N GLU A 176 14.74 -33.97 -14.12
CA GLU A 176 13.47 -33.72 -13.45
C GLU A 176 13.35 -34.62 -12.21
N ARG A 177 12.71 -34.06 -11.18
CA ARG A 177 12.40 -34.78 -9.95
C ARG A 177 11.09 -34.27 -9.39
N LYS A 178 10.47 -35.10 -8.56
CA LYS A 178 9.25 -34.72 -7.85
C LYS A 178 9.56 -34.00 -6.54
N VAL A 179 8.76 -32.98 -6.25
CA VAL A 179 8.76 -32.23 -5.00
C VAL A 179 7.32 -32.19 -4.47
N SER A 180 7.14 -32.46 -3.18
CA SER A 180 5.83 -32.30 -2.55
C SER A 180 5.51 -30.83 -2.34
N THR A 181 4.24 -30.48 -2.55
CA THR A 181 3.63 -29.21 -2.13
C THR A 181 3.88 -28.87 -0.66
N GLU A 182 3.93 -29.86 0.24
CA GLU A 182 4.29 -29.68 1.65
C GLU A 182 5.69 -29.04 1.80
N ARG A 183 6.67 -29.48 1.01
CA ARG A 183 8.02 -28.89 1.03
C ARG A 183 8.04 -27.46 0.50
N VAL A 184 7.17 -27.15 -0.48
CA VAL A 184 7.01 -25.78 -1.01
C VAL A 184 6.39 -24.89 0.07
N PHE A 185 5.35 -25.39 0.72
CA PHE A 185 4.66 -24.76 1.84
C PHE A 185 5.62 -24.42 2.98
N ASP A 186 6.45 -25.37 3.46
CA ASP A 186 7.38 -25.13 4.57
C ASP A 186 8.32 -23.94 4.30
N ILE A 187 8.75 -23.76 3.05
CA ILE A 187 9.64 -22.67 2.65
C ILE A 187 8.88 -21.34 2.59
N LEU A 188 7.69 -21.34 1.98
CA LEU A 188 6.89 -20.13 1.78
C LEU A 188 6.29 -19.61 3.09
N GLU A 189 5.72 -20.51 3.91
CA GLU A 189 5.19 -20.19 5.24
C GLU A 189 6.27 -19.52 6.09
N ALA A 190 7.45 -20.11 6.19
CA ALA A 190 8.53 -19.57 7.02
C ALA A 190 8.91 -18.12 6.64
N ARG A 191 9.00 -17.82 5.34
CA ARG A 191 9.31 -16.45 4.88
C ARG A 191 8.15 -15.48 5.11
N MET A 192 6.92 -15.91 4.84
CA MET A 192 5.75 -15.06 5.02
C MET A 192 5.51 -14.76 6.51
N GLU A 193 5.67 -15.77 7.36
CA GLU A 193 5.60 -15.65 8.82
C GLU A 193 6.68 -14.70 9.33
N GLU A 194 7.91 -14.76 8.81
CA GLU A 194 8.97 -13.80 9.16
C GLU A 194 8.56 -12.36 8.85
N ILE A 195 8.00 -12.10 7.66
CA ILE A 195 7.51 -10.78 7.26
C ILE A 195 6.45 -10.29 8.26
N TYR A 196 5.44 -11.11 8.55
CA TYR A 196 4.38 -10.75 9.49
C TYR A 196 4.90 -10.56 10.92
N ARG A 197 5.83 -11.40 11.38
CA ARG A 197 6.45 -11.23 12.71
C ARG A 197 7.26 -9.95 12.82
N MET A 198 7.95 -9.52 11.77
CA MET A 198 8.65 -8.22 11.77
C MET A 198 7.67 -7.04 11.94
N ILE A 199 6.52 -7.12 11.29
CA ILE A 199 5.42 -6.14 11.42
C ILE A 199 4.87 -6.17 12.86
N LEU A 200 4.55 -7.35 13.39
CA LEU A 200 4.05 -7.54 14.75
C LEU A 200 5.02 -6.98 15.81
N VAL A 201 6.32 -7.22 15.65
CA VAL A 201 7.35 -6.67 16.54
C VAL A 201 7.35 -5.14 16.50
N ASN A 202 7.18 -4.53 15.33
CA ASN A 202 7.07 -3.08 15.20
C ASN A 202 5.80 -2.56 15.91
N MET A 203 4.65 -3.21 15.70
CA MET A 203 3.38 -2.86 16.34
C MET A 203 3.48 -2.91 17.88
N ASN A 204 4.07 -3.99 18.41
CA ASN A 204 4.23 -4.18 19.85
C ASN A 204 5.21 -3.19 20.48
N LYS A 205 6.34 -2.90 19.82
CA LYS A 205 7.31 -1.91 20.29
C LYS A 205 6.72 -0.51 20.46
N ASN A 206 5.71 -0.17 19.67
CA ASN A 206 5.04 1.12 19.72
C ASN A 206 3.73 1.09 20.53
N GLY A 207 3.39 -0.05 21.15
CA GLY A 207 2.24 -0.17 22.05
C GLY A 207 0.87 -0.24 21.37
N PHE A 208 0.81 -0.59 20.07
CA PHE A 208 -0.44 -0.55 19.32
C PHE A 208 -1.32 -1.79 19.46
N GLY A 209 -0.79 -2.92 19.95
CA GLY A 209 -1.50 -4.21 19.92
C GLY A 209 -2.89 -4.24 20.57
N GLY A 210 -3.15 -3.39 21.58
CA GLY A 210 -4.46 -3.30 22.24
C GLY A 210 -5.49 -2.39 21.55
N TYR A 211 -5.13 -1.73 20.47
CA TYR A 211 -5.91 -0.65 19.84
C TYR A 211 -6.35 -0.96 18.41
N LEU A 212 -6.28 -2.22 17.96
CA LEU A 212 -6.45 -2.59 16.55
C LEU A 212 -7.70 -3.41 16.29
N ALA A 213 -8.83 -3.02 16.90
CA ALA A 213 -10.09 -3.75 16.79
C ALA A 213 -10.71 -3.70 15.38
N GLY A 214 -10.27 -2.77 14.53
CA GLY A 214 -10.58 -2.70 13.10
C GLY A 214 -9.82 -3.71 12.23
N GLY A 215 -8.88 -4.47 12.81
CA GLY A 215 -8.22 -5.60 12.15
C GLY A 215 -7.13 -5.22 11.14
N VAL A 216 -6.75 -6.20 10.32
CA VAL A 216 -5.70 -6.11 9.31
C VAL A 216 -6.31 -6.16 7.91
N VAL A 217 -5.83 -5.28 7.03
CA VAL A 217 -6.18 -5.26 5.61
C VAL A 217 -4.92 -5.51 4.79
N LEU A 218 -4.88 -6.63 4.09
CA LEU A 218 -3.77 -7.00 3.21
C LEU A 218 -3.99 -6.47 1.79
N THR A 219 -2.90 -6.12 1.11
CA THR A 219 -2.89 -5.69 -0.29
C THR A 219 -1.53 -5.97 -0.94
N GLY A 220 -1.42 -5.71 -2.24
CA GLY A 220 -0.20 -5.94 -3.02
C GLY A 220 -0.14 -7.36 -3.57
N GLY A 221 0.70 -7.58 -4.59
CA GLY A 221 0.75 -8.87 -5.28
C GLY A 221 1.13 -10.05 -4.37
N GLY A 222 1.88 -9.81 -3.29
CA GLY A 222 2.19 -10.83 -2.30
C GLY A 222 0.99 -11.27 -1.45
N ALA A 223 -0.10 -10.50 -1.41
CA ALA A 223 -1.32 -10.88 -0.72
C ALA A 223 -2.14 -11.94 -1.47
N ASN A 224 -1.82 -12.22 -2.75
CA ASN A 224 -2.47 -13.26 -3.56
C ASN A 224 -2.04 -14.69 -3.20
N ILE A 225 -0.98 -14.85 -2.40
CA ILE A 225 -0.53 -16.20 -2.03
C ILE A 225 -1.61 -16.90 -1.20
N ASN A 226 -1.93 -18.14 -1.53
CA ASN A 226 -2.99 -18.88 -0.86
C ASN A 226 -2.65 -19.06 0.63
N GLY A 227 -3.59 -18.79 1.53
CA GLY A 227 -3.37 -18.83 2.98
C GLY A 227 -2.82 -17.55 3.61
N ALA A 228 -2.63 -16.46 2.84
CA ALA A 228 -2.08 -15.21 3.37
C ALA A 228 -2.92 -14.61 4.51
N VAL A 229 -4.24 -14.66 4.37
CA VAL A 229 -5.17 -14.13 5.38
C VAL A 229 -5.09 -14.96 6.65
N GLU A 230 -5.20 -16.28 6.53
CA GLU A 230 -5.19 -17.21 7.65
C GLU A 230 -3.87 -17.13 8.44
N LEU A 231 -2.73 -17.11 7.74
CA LEU A 231 -1.44 -16.94 8.40
C LEU A 231 -1.33 -15.57 9.11
N ALA A 232 -1.88 -14.51 8.52
CA ALA A 232 -1.92 -13.21 9.18
C ALA A 232 -2.81 -13.23 10.44
N GLU A 233 -3.96 -13.89 10.41
CA GLU A 233 -4.83 -14.06 11.58
C GLU A 233 -4.10 -14.83 12.70
N ASP A 234 -3.37 -15.89 12.38
CA ASP A 234 -2.56 -16.66 13.34
C ASP A 234 -1.43 -15.82 13.95
N VAL A 235 -0.72 -15.03 13.14
CA VAL A 235 0.42 -14.24 13.62
C VAL A 235 -0.03 -13.01 14.41
N PHE A 236 -1.01 -12.27 13.91
CA PHE A 236 -1.45 -11.01 14.51
C PHE A 236 -2.52 -11.20 15.59
N ASN A 237 -3.24 -12.32 15.58
CA ASN A 237 -4.42 -12.56 16.41
C ASN A 237 -5.48 -11.46 16.24
N LEU A 238 -5.70 -11.05 14.99
CA LEU A 238 -6.63 -10.01 14.56
C LEU A 238 -7.40 -10.50 13.33
N ASN A 239 -8.68 -10.11 13.21
CA ASN A 239 -9.45 -10.35 11.99
C ASN A 239 -8.70 -9.76 10.79
N THR A 240 -8.52 -10.56 9.75
CA THR A 240 -7.78 -10.15 8.56
C THR A 240 -8.63 -10.30 7.31
N LYS A 241 -8.45 -9.40 6.35
CA LYS A 241 -9.07 -9.49 5.04
C LYS A 241 -8.14 -8.98 3.94
N ILE A 242 -8.40 -9.39 2.71
CA ILE A 242 -7.86 -8.71 1.53
C ILE A 242 -8.66 -7.39 1.34
N GLY A 243 -7.97 -6.30 1.05
CA GLY A 243 -8.61 -5.04 0.71
C GLY A 243 -9.43 -5.15 -0.56
N THR A 244 -10.55 -4.43 -0.65
CA THR A 244 -11.42 -4.44 -1.83
C THR A 244 -11.66 -3.01 -2.30
N LEU A 245 -11.53 -2.77 -3.60
CA LEU A 245 -11.81 -1.47 -4.19
C LEU A 245 -13.32 -1.28 -4.38
N GLU A 246 -13.95 -0.49 -3.49
CA GLU A 246 -15.38 -0.18 -3.58
C GLU A 246 -15.61 1.21 -4.21
N GLY A 247 -16.63 1.34 -5.07
CA GLY A 247 -17.15 2.65 -5.51
C GLY A 247 -16.30 3.37 -6.57
N ILE A 248 -15.53 2.63 -7.37
CA ILE A 248 -14.73 3.18 -8.47
C ILE A 248 -15.26 2.62 -9.80
N GLU A 249 -15.98 3.43 -10.57
CA GLU A 249 -16.64 2.96 -11.80
C GLU A 249 -15.67 2.66 -12.97
N TRP A 250 -14.47 3.24 -12.97
CA TRP A 250 -13.55 3.20 -14.10
C TRP A 250 -12.52 2.04 -14.05
N ILE A 251 -12.57 1.18 -13.04
CA ILE A 251 -11.60 0.09 -12.82
C ILE A 251 -12.13 -1.30 -13.16
N SER A 252 -13.31 -1.42 -13.78
CA SER A 252 -13.96 -2.72 -14.02
C SER A 252 -12.99 -3.72 -14.67
N GLY A 253 -12.71 -4.84 -13.99
CA GLY A 253 -11.79 -5.88 -14.45
C GLY A 253 -10.40 -5.85 -13.82
N PHE A 254 -10.12 -4.89 -12.93
CA PHE A 254 -8.86 -4.78 -12.16
C PHE A 254 -9.09 -4.73 -10.64
N ASP A 255 -10.35 -4.82 -10.20
CA ASP A 255 -10.81 -4.62 -8.84
C ASP A 255 -10.56 -5.82 -7.91
N ASP A 256 -10.41 -7.01 -8.47
CA ASP A 256 -10.26 -8.26 -7.71
C ASP A 256 -8.81 -8.66 -7.41
N ASP A 257 -7.82 -8.09 -8.12
CA ASP A 257 -6.41 -8.42 -7.90
C ASP A 257 -5.67 -7.30 -7.13
N PRO A 258 -5.25 -7.58 -5.87
CA PRO A 258 -4.50 -6.64 -5.04
C PRO A 258 -3.19 -6.11 -5.63
N SER A 259 -2.64 -6.75 -6.67
CA SER A 259 -1.47 -6.29 -7.40
C SER A 259 -1.70 -4.93 -8.09
N TYR A 260 -2.95 -4.60 -8.44
CA TYR A 260 -3.31 -3.33 -9.07
C TYR A 260 -3.70 -2.22 -8.10
N HIS A 261 -3.89 -2.53 -6.81
CA HIS A 261 -4.37 -1.55 -5.85
C HIS A 261 -3.48 -0.30 -5.76
N ALA A 262 -2.16 -0.45 -5.81
CA ALA A 262 -1.23 0.68 -5.66
C ALA A 262 -1.36 1.69 -6.83
N SER A 263 -1.47 1.22 -8.07
CA SER A 263 -1.60 2.08 -9.24
C SER A 263 -2.95 2.82 -9.24
N ILE A 264 -4.04 2.11 -8.90
CA ILE A 264 -5.39 2.67 -8.77
C ILE A 264 -5.45 3.69 -7.62
N ALA A 265 -4.80 3.39 -6.50
CA ALA A 265 -4.69 4.28 -5.34
C ALA A 265 -3.94 5.57 -5.69
N ILE A 266 -2.81 5.47 -6.39
CA ILE A 266 -2.04 6.64 -6.84
C ILE A 266 -2.90 7.51 -7.77
N ALA A 267 -3.56 6.92 -8.77
CA ALA A 267 -4.41 7.66 -9.70
C ALA A 267 -5.56 8.37 -8.96
N SER A 268 -6.27 7.65 -8.10
CA SER A 268 -7.37 8.19 -7.29
C SER A 268 -6.91 9.30 -6.35
N TYR A 269 -5.73 9.14 -5.74
CA TYR A 269 -5.13 10.14 -4.87
C TYR A 269 -4.81 11.44 -5.62
N VAL A 270 -4.17 11.34 -6.79
CA VAL A 270 -3.85 12.49 -7.63
C VAL A 270 -5.13 13.19 -8.11
N MET A 271 -6.15 12.43 -8.53
CA MET A 271 -7.43 13.00 -8.98
C MET A 271 -8.12 13.81 -7.88
N ARG A 272 -8.21 13.27 -6.66
CA ARG A 272 -8.81 13.96 -5.51
C ARG A 272 -8.05 15.24 -5.15
N HIS A 273 -6.72 15.18 -5.07
CA HIS A 273 -5.91 16.34 -4.68
C HIS A 273 -5.76 17.38 -5.79
N ARG A 274 -5.88 16.97 -7.07
CA ARG A 274 -6.00 17.89 -8.19
C ARG A 274 -7.34 18.61 -8.14
N MET A 275 -8.44 17.90 -7.86
CA MET A 275 -9.75 18.52 -7.63
C MET A 275 -9.79 19.43 -6.42
N GLU A 276 -9.04 19.19 -5.34
CA GLU A 276 -8.94 20.15 -4.23
C GLU A 276 -8.15 21.40 -4.63
N SER A 277 -7.07 21.23 -5.39
CA SER A 277 -6.29 22.35 -5.93
C SER A 277 -7.10 23.15 -6.97
N ASP A 278 -7.86 22.46 -7.81
CA ASP A 278 -8.67 23.01 -8.90
C ASP A 278 -10.02 23.55 -8.40
N SER A 279 -10.71 22.96 -7.42
CA SER A 279 -11.94 23.52 -6.80
C SER A 279 -11.66 24.78 -5.99
N ILE A 280 -10.44 24.92 -5.49
CA ILE A 280 -9.91 26.15 -4.92
C ILE A 280 -9.61 27.20 -6.02
N LEU A 281 -9.28 26.77 -7.24
CA LEU A 281 -9.04 27.64 -8.41
C LEU A 281 -10.31 27.91 -9.25
N GLU A 282 -11.34 27.06 -9.16
CA GLU A 282 -12.61 27.12 -9.90
C GLU A 282 -13.61 28.14 -9.31
N MET A 283 -13.17 29.01 -8.38
CA MET A 283 -13.78 30.33 -8.21
C MET A 283 -13.35 31.34 -9.30
N GLY A 284 -12.56 30.89 -10.29
CA GLY A 284 -12.20 31.67 -11.47
C GLY A 284 -12.08 30.81 -12.73
N ARG A 285 -13.18 30.78 -13.52
CA ARG A 285 -13.30 30.30 -14.92
C ARG A 285 -13.62 28.82 -15.15
N TYR A 286 -14.93 28.55 -15.24
CA TYR A 286 -15.49 27.43 -16.01
C TYR A 286 -15.40 27.67 -17.52
N ARG A 287 -14.90 26.68 -18.26
CA ARG A 287 -15.50 26.02 -19.45
C ARG A 287 -14.41 25.42 -20.34
N GLY A 288 -14.23 24.09 -20.33
CA GLY A 288 -13.66 23.41 -21.49
C GLY A 288 -13.02 22.02 -21.33
N PHE A 289 -12.69 21.55 -20.12
CA PHE A 289 -11.71 20.45 -20.00
C PHE A 289 -12.27 19.03 -19.84
N PHE A 290 -13.58 18.83 -19.61
CA PHE A 290 -14.15 17.51 -19.28
C PHE A 290 -14.38 16.55 -20.47
N ARG A 291 -13.58 16.59 -21.53
CA ARG A 291 -13.73 15.65 -22.67
C ARG A 291 -12.52 14.75 -22.95
N GLY A 292 -11.33 15.05 -22.43
CA GLY A 292 -10.09 14.38 -22.85
C GLY A 292 -9.63 13.15 -22.04
N VAL A 293 -10.06 12.99 -20.79
CA VAL A 293 -9.51 11.93 -19.91
C VAL A 293 -10.06 10.55 -20.26
N GLY A 294 -11.32 10.45 -20.68
CA GLY A 294 -11.93 9.18 -21.11
C GLY A 294 -11.45 8.67 -22.46
N GLU A 295 -10.94 9.55 -23.33
CA GLU A 295 -10.37 9.18 -24.63
C GLU A 295 -8.90 8.73 -24.51
N TRP A 296 -8.14 9.31 -23.57
CA TRP A 296 -6.75 8.93 -23.32
C TRP A 296 -6.60 7.51 -22.77
N PHE A 297 -7.50 7.07 -21.87
CA PHE A 297 -7.51 5.70 -21.35
C PHE A 297 -7.94 4.66 -22.40
N LYS A 298 -8.88 4.99 -23.29
CA LYS A 298 -9.30 4.09 -24.38
C LYS A 298 -8.22 3.92 -25.46
N GLY A 299 -7.41 4.96 -25.72
CA GLY A 299 -6.31 4.89 -26.69
C GLY A 299 -5.12 4.05 -26.24
N LEU A 300 -4.93 3.84 -24.92
CA LEU A 300 -3.81 3.06 -24.39
C LEU A 300 -4.02 1.54 -24.53
N PHE A 301 -5.27 1.08 -24.70
CA PHE A 301 -5.64 -0.35 -24.79
C PHE A 301 -6.21 -0.76 -26.15
N SER A 302 -6.19 0.12 -27.16
CA SER A 302 -6.63 -0.18 -28.54
C SER A 302 -5.48 -0.33 -29.54
N LEU A 303 -4.25 -0.55 -29.07
CA LEU A 303 -3.08 -0.86 -29.91
C LEU A 303 -2.59 -2.27 -29.55
N GLY A 304 -3.39 -3.24 -29.96
CA GLY A 304 -3.15 -4.66 -29.78
C GLY A 304 -4.04 -5.46 -30.72
N ASP A 305 -3.95 -5.16 -32.01
CA ASP A 305 -4.27 -6.04 -33.14
C ASP A 305 -3.18 -5.85 -34.20
#